data_AF-A0A954H4P9-F1
#
_entry.id   AF-A0A954H4P9-F1
#
_cell.length_a   1.000
_cell.length_b   1.000
_cell.length_c   1.000
_cell.angle_alpha   90.00
_cell.angle_beta   90.00
_cell.angle_gamma   90.00
#
_symmetry.space_group_name_H-M   'P 1'
#
loop_
_entity.id
_entity.type
_entity.pdbx_description
1 polymer ?
#
loop_
_entity_poly.entity_id
_entity_poly.type
_entity_poly.pdbx_seq_one_letter_code
_entity_poly.pdbx_strand_id
1 'polypeptide(L)'
;SALLVILMLVFPSDSENSMGLPGGWSMMGVWGAIITGLASGVLIGRWTEYSTSAEYGPTKRIADQSRTGPATIIIAGVAEGMYSVWAPIFIVCVAILLAFGFCTGFDFQDPKLVTMGLYGVSIAAVGMLSTLGITLATDAYGPIADNAGGNAEMSNQEPYVRERTDALDSLGNTTAAIGKGFAIGSAALTALALLAAYIEQVRIGIDQWVVSEQAAIVQSASLTEVEATKIGDGIAGIKIGEEGAVQAYLLYPAGVKTEDDGGLKAFHAAEVSKPVSLNLEQLIQTDKAVEVNEATMPDFVRFYNANVMNPKVLSGVFIGVLLTFVFCSLTMKAVGRSASDMVEEVRRQFREIKGIMEGEAEPDYASCVAISTAAAQREMVIPALLGLVIPILVGLFLGVGGVLGMLVGGLTSGFAVAIMMANSGGAWDNAKKYIETGAHGGKGTDAHKAAVVGDTVGDPFKDTSGPSLNILIKLMSIVSVITAGFIVQYALTIF
;
A
#
# COMPACT_ATOMS: atom_id res chain seq x y z
N SER A 1 -13.68 4.68 20.60
CA SER A 1 -13.62 5.04 19.17
C SER A 1 -14.91 4.66 18.43
N ALA A 2 -15.29 3.38 18.29
CA ALA A 2 -16.54 2.99 17.59
C ALA A 2 -17.83 3.62 18.16
N LEU A 3 -17.96 3.69 19.49
CA LEU A 3 -19.11 4.36 20.15
C LEU A 3 -19.14 5.86 19.86
N LEU A 4 -17.97 6.48 19.71
CA LEU A 4 -17.80 7.92 19.47
C LEU A 4 -18.14 8.27 18.01
N VAL A 5 -17.82 7.37 17.07
CA VAL A 5 -18.28 7.42 15.68
C VAL A 5 -19.80 7.29 15.60
N ILE A 6 -20.42 6.36 16.34
CA ILE A 6 -21.88 6.25 16.42
C ILE A 6 -22.48 7.55 16.99
N LEU A 7 -21.91 8.06 18.08
CA LEU A 7 -22.37 9.28 18.75
C LEU A 7 -22.13 10.57 17.96
N MET A 8 -21.21 10.59 16.99
CA MET A 8 -20.90 11.79 16.19
C MET A 8 -21.47 11.76 14.76
N LEU A 9 -21.58 10.58 14.14
CA LEU A 9 -22.05 10.46 12.75
C LEU A 9 -23.49 9.94 12.64
N VAL A 10 -23.94 9.10 13.58
CA VAL A 10 -25.24 8.41 13.48
C VAL A 10 -26.30 9.08 14.38
N PHE A 11 -25.95 9.42 15.62
CA PHE A 11 -26.90 10.02 16.57
C PHE A 11 -27.18 11.54 16.41
N PRO A 12 -26.23 12.44 16.05
CA PRO A 12 -26.51 13.88 16.02
C PRO A 12 -27.32 14.34 14.81
N SER A 13 -27.61 13.43 13.90
CA SER A 13 -28.08 13.77 12.57
C SER A 13 -29.60 13.85 12.49
N ASP A 14 -30.20 14.54 13.46
CA ASP A 14 -31.58 15.00 13.35
C ASP A 14 -31.59 16.31 12.57
N SER A 15 -32.23 16.27 11.40
CA SER A 15 -32.43 17.34 10.40
C SER A 15 -31.40 17.42 9.26
N GLU A 16 -31.94 17.64 8.05
CA GLU A 16 -31.23 18.22 6.92
C GLU A 16 -30.54 19.51 7.37
N ASN A 17 -29.28 19.42 7.77
CA ASN A 17 -28.46 20.61 7.95
C ASN A 17 -28.21 21.23 6.57
N SER A 18 -28.04 22.55 6.55
CA SER A 18 -27.83 23.43 5.39
C SER A 18 -26.68 23.05 4.42
N MET A 19 -26.02 21.92 4.65
CA MET A 19 -24.95 21.32 3.83
C MET A 19 -25.40 20.10 3.01
N GLY A 20 -26.68 19.68 3.07
CA GLY A 20 -27.21 18.63 2.20
C GLY A 20 -26.74 17.20 2.48
N LEU A 21 -26.15 16.93 3.66
CA LEU A 21 -25.77 15.57 4.06
C LEU A 21 -26.98 14.80 4.59
N PRO A 22 -27.21 13.54 4.15
CA PRO A 22 -28.40 12.78 4.52
C PRO A 22 -28.41 12.43 6.01
N GLY A 23 -29.60 12.51 6.61
CA GLY A 23 -29.78 12.44 8.06
C GLY A 23 -29.85 11.03 8.67
N GLY A 24 -29.34 10.83 9.88
CA GLY A 24 -29.67 9.74 10.82
C GLY A 24 -29.30 8.33 10.35
N TRP A 25 -30.28 7.43 10.37
CA TRP A 25 -30.18 6.00 9.98
C TRP A 25 -29.72 5.78 8.53
N SER A 26 -29.69 6.82 7.69
CA SER A 26 -29.19 6.74 6.31
C SER A 26 -27.69 6.44 6.21
N MET A 27 -26.91 6.70 7.27
CA MET A 27 -25.47 6.41 7.30
C MET A 27 -25.10 5.04 7.90
N MET A 28 -26.09 4.15 8.11
CA MET A 28 -25.83 2.81 8.65
C MET A 28 -24.82 2.00 7.81
N GLY A 29 -24.81 2.19 6.50
CA GLY A 29 -23.83 1.55 5.61
C GLY A 29 -22.39 1.97 5.91
N VAL A 30 -22.18 3.29 6.06
CA VAL A 30 -20.89 3.87 6.43
C VAL A 30 -20.45 3.39 7.82
N TRP A 31 -21.38 3.34 8.78
CA TRP A 31 -21.09 2.77 10.10
C TRP A 31 -20.67 1.30 10.02
N GLY A 32 -21.38 0.48 9.24
CA GLY A 32 -21.05 -0.92 9.01
C GLY A 32 -19.65 -1.08 8.41
N ALA A 33 -19.27 -0.21 7.47
CA ALA A 33 -17.92 -0.19 6.91
C ALA A 33 -16.82 0.13 7.95
N ILE A 34 -17.04 1.11 8.84
CA ILE A 34 -16.11 1.44 9.93
C ILE A 34 -15.91 0.25 10.88
N ILE A 35 -17.01 -0.38 11.30
CA ILE A 35 -16.97 -1.54 12.19
C ILE A 35 -16.26 -2.71 11.53
N THR A 36 -16.51 -2.93 10.24
CA THR A 36 -15.80 -3.95 9.45
C THR A 36 -14.30 -3.71 9.51
N GLY A 37 -13.83 -2.49 9.20
CA GLY A 37 -12.41 -2.14 9.26
C GLY A 37 -11.78 -2.32 10.64
N LEU A 38 -12.46 -1.89 11.70
CA LEU A 38 -12.02 -2.09 13.08
C LEU A 38 -11.88 -3.58 13.42
N ALA A 39 -12.91 -4.39 13.10
CA ALA A 39 -12.91 -5.82 13.33
C ALA A 39 -11.77 -6.51 12.56
N SER A 40 -11.55 -6.14 11.30
CA SER A 40 -10.44 -6.64 10.48
C SER A 40 -9.08 -6.35 11.13
N GLY A 41 -8.88 -5.13 11.65
CA GLY A 41 -7.64 -4.78 12.34
C GLY A 41 -7.37 -5.64 13.58
N VAL A 42 -8.41 -5.88 14.40
CA VAL A 42 -8.33 -6.74 15.58
C VAL A 42 -8.02 -8.19 15.19
N LEU A 43 -8.68 -8.72 14.16
CA LEU A 43 -8.46 -10.09 13.69
C LEU A 43 -7.05 -10.28 13.11
N ILE A 44 -6.56 -9.34 12.31
CA ILE A 44 -5.19 -9.36 11.79
C ILE A 44 -4.18 -9.30 12.95
N GLY A 45 -4.40 -8.44 13.94
CA GLY A 45 -3.55 -8.36 15.12
C GLY A 45 -3.48 -9.68 15.88
N ARG A 46 -4.64 -10.30 16.16
CA ARG A 46 -4.70 -11.60 16.86
C ARG A 46 -4.05 -12.74 16.08
N TRP A 47 -4.22 -12.75 14.76
CA TRP A 47 -3.55 -13.73 13.92
C TRP A 47 -2.03 -13.53 13.89
N THR A 48 -1.59 -12.28 13.86
CA THR A 48 -0.17 -11.93 13.91
C THR A 48 0.44 -12.36 15.24
N GLU A 49 -0.22 -12.08 16.36
CA GLU A 49 0.15 -12.56 17.69
C GLU A 49 0.30 -14.09 17.74
N TYR A 50 -0.70 -14.82 17.22
CA TYR A 50 -0.64 -16.29 17.14
C TYR A 50 0.55 -16.80 16.32
N SER A 51 0.90 -16.09 15.24
CA SER A 51 1.96 -16.49 14.32
C SER A 51 3.37 -16.14 14.81
N THR A 52 3.52 -15.15 15.69
CA THR A 52 4.83 -14.66 16.13
C THR A 52 5.13 -14.87 17.61
N SER A 53 4.15 -14.94 18.50
CA SER A 53 4.41 -15.06 19.95
C SER A 53 4.97 -16.44 20.32
N ALA A 54 5.92 -16.44 21.27
CA ALA A 54 6.52 -17.65 21.83
C ALA A 54 5.55 -18.51 22.67
N GLU A 55 4.35 -18.00 22.98
CA GLU A 55 3.34 -18.75 23.72
C GLU A 55 2.64 -19.83 22.87
N TYR A 56 2.57 -19.59 21.55
CA TYR A 56 1.80 -20.42 20.63
C TYR A 56 2.64 -21.47 19.90
N GLY A 57 1.93 -22.42 19.27
CA GLY A 57 2.52 -23.53 18.54
C GLY A 57 3.48 -23.14 17.40
N PRO A 58 3.17 -22.16 16.53
CA PRO A 58 4.03 -21.81 15.39
C PRO A 58 5.46 -21.47 15.77
N THR A 59 5.63 -20.52 16.69
CA THR A 59 6.95 -20.07 17.15
C THR A 59 7.71 -21.16 17.91
N LYS A 60 7.01 -21.96 18.72
CA LYS A 60 7.61 -23.12 19.40
C LYS A 60 8.14 -24.15 18.41
N ARG A 61 7.40 -24.43 17.32
CA ARG A 61 7.89 -25.32 16.25
C ARG A 61 9.14 -24.77 15.56
N ILE A 62 9.23 -23.46 15.35
CA ILE A 62 10.46 -22.84 14.81
C ILE A 62 11.62 -23.04 15.79
N ALA A 63 11.40 -22.80 17.08
CA ALA A 63 12.41 -23.03 18.11
C ALA A 63 12.85 -24.51 18.18
N ASP A 64 11.93 -25.47 18.03
CA ASP A 64 12.26 -26.90 17.99
C ASP A 64 13.23 -27.24 16.84
N GLN A 65 13.12 -26.55 15.70
CA GLN A 65 13.99 -26.76 14.53
C GLN A 65 15.42 -26.24 14.73
N SER A 66 15.67 -25.44 15.77
CA SER A 66 17.04 -25.00 16.12
C SER A 66 17.95 -26.16 16.53
N ARG A 67 17.36 -27.26 17.03
CA ARG A 67 18.10 -28.44 17.52
C ARG A 67 18.87 -29.17 16.41
N THR A 68 18.43 -29.00 15.16
CA THR A 68 19.04 -29.61 13.97
C THR A 68 19.95 -28.64 13.21
N GLY A 69 20.06 -27.38 13.67
CA GLY A 69 21.03 -26.39 13.21
C GLY A 69 20.42 -25.16 12.51
N PRO A 70 21.27 -24.26 12.00
CA PRO A 70 20.82 -22.99 11.41
C PRO A 70 19.97 -23.14 10.14
N ALA A 71 20.22 -24.16 9.32
CA ALA A 71 19.50 -24.34 8.05
C ALA A 71 18.01 -24.65 8.26
N THR A 72 17.70 -25.53 9.21
CA THR A 72 16.32 -25.97 9.49
C THR A 72 15.49 -24.86 10.14
N ILE A 73 16.08 -24.06 11.02
CA ILE A 73 15.38 -22.91 11.61
C ILE A 73 15.09 -21.81 10.57
N ILE A 74 16.00 -21.56 9.61
CA ILE A 74 15.73 -20.63 8.51
C ILE A 74 14.59 -21.18 7.63
N ILE A 75 14.63 -22.46 7.26
CA ILE A 75 13.55 -23.06 6.45
C ILE A 75 12.21 -22.93 7.19
N ALA A 76 12.19 -23.21 8.50
CA ALA A 76 10.99 -23.15 9.31
C ALA A 76 10.39 -21.74 9.40
N GLY A 77 11.21 -20.72 9.65
CA GLY A 77 10.71 -19.35 9.75
C GLY A 77 10.19 -18.82 8.41
N VAL A 78 10.88 -19.08 7.29
CA VAL A 78 10.38 -18.71 5.96
C VAL A 78 9.05 -19.40 5.67
N ALA A 79 8.94 -20.69 5.97
CA ALA A 79 7.72 -21.46 5.74
C ALA A 79 6.54 -20.97 6.59
N GLU A 80 6.75 -20.74 7.89
CA GLU A 80 5.72 -20.18 8.80
C GLU A 80 5.36 -18.73 8.42
N GLY A 81 6.34 -17.94 7.97
CA GLY A 81 6.12 -16.62 7.40
C GLY A 81 5.18 -16.66 6.19
N MET A 82 5.44 -17.53 5.22
CA MET A 82 4.57 -17.74 4.06
C MET A 82 3.18 -18.24 4.46
N TYR A 83 3.12 -19.19 5.39
CA TYR A 83 1.85 -19.70 5.92
C TYR A 83 1.03 -18.60 6.61
N SER A 84 1.66 -17.70 7.36
CA SER A 84 0.95 -16.65 8.10
C SER A 84 0.18 -15.67 7.22
N VAL A 85 0.43 -15.62 5.91
CA VAL A 85 -0.14 -14.64 4.97
C VAL A 85 -1.62 -14.90 4.63
N TRP A 86 -2.08 -16.16 4.66
CA TRP A 86 -3.41 -16.49 4.13
C TRP A 86 -4.53 -15.80 4.94
N ALA A 87 -4.41 -15.75 6.26
CA ALA A 87 -5.49 -15.23 7.10
C ALA A 87 -5.65 -13.71 6.96
N PRO A 88 -4.58 -12.89 7.01
CA PRO A 88 -4.71 -11.46 6.74
C PRO A 88 -5.26 -11.15 5.34
N ILE A 89 -4.84 -11.89 4.29
CA ILE A 89 -5.41 -11.73 2.94
C ILE A 89 -6.91 -12.04 2.95
N PHE A 90 -7.31 -13.16 3.54
CA PHE A 90 -8.71 -13.54 3.62
C PHE A 90 -9.54 -12.50 4.38
N ILE A 91 -9.04 -12.03 5.53
CA ILE A 91 -9.69 -11.00 6.33
C ILE A 91 -9.87 -9.70 5.53
N VAL A 92 -8.84 -9.26 4.78
CA VAL A 92 -8.93 -8.07 3.92
C VAL A 92 -9.95 -8.26 2.81
N CYS A 93 -9.98 -9.42 2.13
CA CYS A 93 -10.98 -9.70 1.09
C CYS A 93 -12.40 -9.61 1.64
N VAL A 94 -12.66 -10.25 2.79
CA VAL A 94 -13.97 -10.18 3.47
C VAL A 94 -14.29 -8.74 3.88
N ALA A 95 -13.30 -8.00 4.39
CA ALA A 95 -13.48 -6.61 4.79
C ALA A 95 -13.88 -5.71 3.63
N ILE A 96 -13.24 -5.88 2.47
CA ILE A 96 -13.56 -5.12 1.24
C ILE A 96 -15.00 -5.42 0.82
N LEU A 97 -15.38 -6.71 0.74
CA LEU A 97 -16.72 -7.10 0.31
C LEU A 97 -17.81 -6.60 1.27
N LEU A 98 -17.58 -6.70 2.58
CA LEU A 98 -18.52 -6.22 3.59
C LEU A 98 -18.60 -4.70 3.61
N ALA A 99 -17.47 -3.98 3.61
CA ALA A 99 -17.46 -2.52 3.62
C ALA A 99 -18.11 -1.93 2.36
N PHE A 100 -17.84 -2.53 1.20
CA PHE A 100 -18.51 -2.18 -0.05
C PHE A 100 -20.01 -2.48 0.04
N GLY A 101 -20.36 -3.71 0.41
CA GLY A 101 -21.76 -4.17 0.47
C GLY A 101 -22.61 -3.38 1.47
N PHE A 102 -22.10 -3.03 2.64
CA PHE A 102 -22.84 -2.19 3.60
C PHE A 102 -23.21 -0.82 3.02
N CYS A 103 -22.31 -0.23 2.22
CA CYS A 103 -22.57 1.06 1.58
C CYS A 103 -23.45 0.95 0.33
N THR A 104 -23.52 -0.20 -0.34
CA THR A 104 -24.35 -0.38 -1.55
C THR A 104 -25.61 -1.21 -1.33
N GLY A 105 -25.91 -1.61 -0.09
CA GLY A 105 -27.01 -2.55 0.18
C GLY A 105 -26.77 -3.95 -0.40
N PHE A 106 -25.50 -4.34 -0.58
CA PHE A 106 -25.03 -5.56 -1.23
C PHE A 106 -25.40 -5.68 -2.72
N ASP A 107 -25.76 -4.56 -3.37
CA ASP A 107 -25.79 -4.48 -4.81
C ASP A 107 -24.39 -4.12 -5.34
N PHE A 108 -23.76 -5.09 -6.02
CA PHE A 108 -22.43 -4.92 -6.63
C PHE A 108 -22.51 -4.62 -8.12
N GLN A 109 -23.70 -4.66 -8.73
CA GLN A 109 -23.88 -4.57 -10.17
C GLN A 109 -24.28 -3.17 -10.61
N ASP A 110 -24.90 -2.36 -9.74
CA ASP A 110 -25.29 -0.99 -10.07
C ASP A 110 -24.05 -0.07 -10.24
N PRO A 111 -23.77 0.44 -11.45
CA PRO A 111 -22.66 1.36 -11.72
C PRO A 111 -22.70 2.64 -10.86
N LYS A 112 -23.89 3.11 -10.48
CA LYS A 112 -24.08 4.34 -9.71
C LYS A 112 -23.65 4.17 -8.26
N LEU A 113 -23.72 2.95 -7.73
CA LEU A 113 -23.37 2.65 -6.34
C LEU A 113 -21.88 2.34 -6.15
N VAL A 114 -21.13 2.08 -7.22
CA VAL A 114 -19.70 1.71 -7.15
C VAL A 114 -18.88 2.75 -6.38
N THR A 115 -19.09 4.04 -6.64
CA THR A 115 -18.36 5.11 -5.94
C THR A 115 -18.65 5.11 -4.44
N MET A 116 -19.91 4.86 -4.06
CA MET A 116 -20.32 4.77 -2.65
C MET A 116 -19.74 3.51 -1.98
N GLY A 117 -19.67 2.39 -2.69
CA GLY A 117 -19.01 1.18 -2.22
C GLY A 117 -17.51 1.38 -1.99
N LEU A 118 -16.81 2.03 -2.93
CA LEU A 118 -15.39 2.38 -2.78
C LEU A 118 -15.15 3.36 -1.63
N TYR A 119 -16.05 4.32 -1.43
CA TYR A 119 -16.05 5.19 -0.24
C TYR A 119 -16.18 4.37 1.04
N GLY A 120 -17.06 3.36 1.08
CA GLY A 120 -17.17 2.41 2.18
C GLY A 120 -15.85 1.71 2.50
N VAL A 121 -15.17 1.16 1.50
CA VAL A 121 -13.85 0.53 1.69
C VAL A 121 -12.81 1.52 2.22
N SER A 122 -12.82 2.76 1.71
CA SER A 122 -11.92 3.83 2.16
C SER A 122 -12.13 4.18 3.63
N ILE A 123 -13.40 4.29 4.05
CA ILE A 123 -13.77 4.56 5.44
C ILE A 123 -13.51 3.36 6.35
N ALA A 124 -13.59 2.13 5.85
CA ALA A 124 -13.15 0.94 6.59
C ALA A 124 -11.65 1.02 6.92
N ALA A 125 -10.81 1.54 6.03
CA ALA A 125 -9.40 1.76 6.34
C ALA A 125 -9.20 2.75 7.51
N VAL A 126 -9.99 3.83 7.54
CA VAL A 126 -10.03 4.78 8.67
C VAL A 126 -10.53 4.10 9.95
N GLY A 127 -11.56 3.25 9.85
CA GLY A 127 -12.10 2.47 10.95
C GLY A 127 -11.06 1.53 11.56
N MET A 128 -10.25 0.87 10.72
CA MET A 128 -9.09 0.11 11.16
C MET A 128 -8.14 1.01 11.96
N LEU A 129 -7.73 2.16 11.42
CA LEU A 129 -6.81 3.08 12.11
C LEU A 129 -7.43 3.86 13.30
N SER A 130 -8.70 3.66 13.64
CA SER A 130 -9.37 4.43 14.70
C SER A 130 -8.80 4.19 16.10
N THR A 131 -8.06 3.11 16.31
CA THR A 131 -7.34 2.79 17.56
C THR A 131 -5.84 3.05 17.48
N LEU A 132 -5.38 3.75 16.43
CA LEU A 132 -3.96 3.99 16.16
C LEU A 132 -3.21 4.55 17.37
N GLY A 133 -3.83 5.44 18.16
CA GLY A 133 -3.17 6.00 19.35
C GLY A 133 -2.76 4.94 20.38
N ILE A 134 -3.61 3.92 20.60
CA ILE A 134 -3.30 2.81 21.51
C ILE A 134 -2.29 1.87 20.84
N THR A 135 -2.51 1.51 19.58
CA THR A 135 -1.64 0.60 18.83
C THR A 135 -0.21 1.14 18.72
N LEU A 136 -0.06 2.44 18.46
CA LEU A 136 1.23 3.11 18.37
C LEU A 136 1.91 3.21 19.73
N ALA A 137 1.16 3.44 20.81
CA ALA A 137 1.71 3.39 22.17
C ALA A 137 2.23 1.99 22.52
N THR A 138 1.53 0.93 22.13
CA THR A 138 1.97 -0.46 22.35
C THR A 138 3.13 -0.89 21.44
N ASP A 139 3.24 -0.30 20.24
CA ASP A 139 4.36 -0.52 19.33
C ASP A 139 5.62 0.19 19.84
N ALA A 140 5.49 1.47 20.21
CA ALA A 140 6.57 2.27 20.79
C ALA A 140 7.08 1.74 22.14
N TYR A 141 6.27 0.97 22.86
CA TYR A 141 6.67 0.29 24.09
C TYR A 141 7.86 -0.68 23.87
N GLY A 142 7.89 -1.39 22.74
CA GLY A 142 8.92 -2.40 22.46
C GLY A 142 10.34 -1.81 22.43
N PRO A 143 10.64 -0.83 21.56
CA PRO A 143 11.94 -0.19 21.52
C PRO A 143 12.37 0.50 22.84
N ILE A 144 11.41 0.94 23.66
CA ILE A 144 11.72 1.49 25.00
C ILE A 144 12.19 0.36 25.93
N ALA A 145 11.53 -0.80 25.92
CA ALA A 145 11.91 -1.96 26.71
C ALA A 145 13.27 -2.54 26.28
N ASP A 146 13.54 -2.59 24.99
CA ASP A 146 14.83 -3.03 24.43
C ASP A 146 15.98 -2.12 24.90
N ASN A 147 15.84 -0.79 24.75
CA ASN A 147 16.82 0.17 25.25
C ASN A 147 17.02 0.10 26.77
N ALA A 148 15.95 -0.14 27.54
CA ALA A 148 16.06 -0.34 28.98
C ALA A 148 16.90 -1.59 29.32
N GLY A 149 16.71 -2.68 28.57
CA GLY A 149 17.51 -3.89 28.70
C GLY A 149 18.98 -3.69 28.33
N GLY A 150 19.26 -2.99 27.23
CA GLY A 150 20.62 -2.60 26.84
C GLY A 150 21.31 -1.74 27.90
N ASN A 151 20.62 -0.74 28.47
CA ASN A 151 21.15 0.09 29.55
C ASN A 151 21.39 -0.70 30.83
N ALA A 152 20.53 -1.66 31.17
CA ALA A 152 20.72 -2.53 32.33
C ALA A 152 22.00 -3.38 32.19
N GLU A 153 22.25 -3.92 31.00
CA GLU A 153 23.47 -4.67 30.69
C GLU A 153 24.71 -3.77 30.74
N MET A 154 24.69 -2.63 30.04
CA MET A 154 25.84 -1.71 29.96
C MET A 154 26.19 -1.06 31.31
N SER A 155 25.23 -0.94 32.22
CA SER A 155 25.46 -0.39 33.57
C SER A 155 25.68 -1.46 34.64
N ASN A 156 25.83 -2.74 34.26
CA ASN A 156 26.07 -3.88 35.16
C ASN A 156 25.04 -3.97 36.31
N GLN A 157 23.75 -3.80 35.99
CA GLN A 157 22.68 -3.94 36.98
C GLN A 157 22.54 -5.38 37.48
N GLU A 158 21.84 -5.55 38.60
CA GLU A 158 21.56 -6.88 39.16
C GLU A 158 20.81 -7.78 38.14
N PRO A 159 21.10 -9.10 38.08
CA PRO A 159 20.55 -9.97 37.04
C PRO A 159 19.02 -9.98 36.91
N TYR A 160 18.27 -9.78 38.00
CA TYR A 160 16.81 -9.73 37.94
C TYR A 160 16.29 -8.49 37.17
N VAL A 161 17.09 -7.43 37.05
CA VAL A 161 16.74 -6.26 36.22
C VAL A 161 16.73 -6.67 34.76
N ARG A 162 17.78 -7.40 34.32
CA ARG A 162 17.88 -7.92 32.96
C ARG A 162 16.77 -8.93 32.66
N GLU A 163 16.50 -9.84 33.58
CA GLU A 163 15.40 -10.81 33.47
C GLU A 163 14.05 -10.12 33.28
N ARG A 164 13.77 -9.06 34.05
CA ARG A 164 12.55 -8.27 33.89
C ARG A 164 12.52 -7.57 32.53
N THR A 165 13.60 -6.91 32.12
CA THR A 165 13.64 -6.22 30.82
C THR A 165 13.52 -7.20 29.64
N ASP A 166 14.10 -8.39 29.73
CA ASP A 166 14.00 -9.43 28.70
C ASP A 166 12.55 -9.91 28.53
N ALA A 167 11.79 -10.01 29.64
CA ALA A 167 10.36 -10.31 29.59
C ALA A 167 9.54 -9.19 28.94
N LEU A 168 9.87 -7.92 29.23
CA LEU A 168 9.22 -6.76 28.61
C LEU A 168 9.55 -6.65 27.11
N ASP A 169 10.80 -6.93 26.73
CA ASP A 169 11.27 -6.93 25.35
C ASP A 169 10.57 -8.01 24.51
N SER A 170 10.43 -9.24 25.03
CA SER A 170 9.68 -10.29 24.34
C SER A 170 8.20 -9.93 24.11
N LEU A 171 7.57 -9.26 25.07
CA LEU A 171 6.23 -8.70 24.88
C LEU A 171 6.24 -7.61 23.80
N GLY A 172 7.23 -6.72 23.84
CA GLY A 172 7.48 -5.66 22.87
C GLY A 172 7.63 -6.15 21.43
N ASN A 173 8.35 -7.25 21.21
CA ASN A 173 8.51 -7.85 19.88
C ASN A 173 7.18 -8.35 19.30
N THR A 174 6.33 -8.89 20.17
CA THR A 174 4.98 -9.32 19.79
C THR A 174 4.09 -8.12 19.47
N THR A 175 4.11 -7.06 20.30
CA THR A 175 3.31 -5.85 20.04
C THR A 175 3.79 -5.10 18.81
N ALA A 176 5.10 -5.09 18.53
CA ALA A 176 5.67 -4.53 17.31
C ALA A 176 5.23 -5.30 16.06
N ALA A 177 5.20 -6.64 16.12
CA ALA A 177 4.65 -7.45 15.03
C ALA A 177 3.16 -7.13 14.80
N ILE A 178 2.36 -7.02 15.86
CA ILE A 178 0.94 -6.62 15.77
C ILE A 178 0.81 -5.22 15.14
N GLY A 179 1.61 -4.25 15.57
CA GLY A 179 1.66 -2.90 15.02
C GLY A 179 1.97 -2.89 13.52
N LYS A 180 2.98 -3.66 13.11
CA LYS A 180 3.34 -3.87 11.69
C LYS A 180 2.19 -4.52 10.92
N GLY A 181 1.58 -5.59 11.43
CA GLY A 181 0.44 -6.26 10.82
C GLY A 181 -0.75 -5.31 10.61
N PHE A 182 -1.02 -4.44 11.58
CA PHE A 182 -2.06 -3.42 11.50
C PHE A 182 -1.77 -2.32 10.47
N ALA A 183 -0.52 -1.83 10.46
CA ALA A 183 -0.06 -0.84 9.48
C ALA A 183 -0.09 -1.39 8.05
N ILE A 184 0.22 -2.68 7.87
CA ILE A 184 0.17 -3.37 6.58
C ILE A 184 -1.29 -3.65 6.17
N GLY A 185 -2.13 -4.13 7.10
CA GLY A 185 -3.58 -4.35 6.90
C GLY A 185 -4.34 -3.11 6.43
N SER A 186 -4.09 -1.97 7.09
CA SER A 186 -4.74 -0.70 6.75
C SER A 186 -4.30 -0.16 5.40
N ALA A 187 -3.06 -0.45 5.00
CA ALA A 187 -2.55 -0.09 3.69
C ALA A 187 -3.31 -0.80 2.55
N ALA A 188 -3.69 -2.06 2.76
CA ALA A 188 -4.44 -2.81 1.77
C ALA A 188 -5.80 -2.18 1.45
N LEU A 189 -6.55 -1.80 2.49
CA LEU A 189 -7.84 -1.10 2.34
C LEU A 189 -7.65 0.32 1.78
N THR A 190 -6.62 1.03 2.23
CA THR A 190 -6.31 2.39 1.75
C THR A 190 -5.91 2.41 0.28
N ALA A 191 -5.23 1.39 -0.22
CA ALA A 191 -4.78 1.36 -1.60
C ALA A 191 -5.94 1.32 -2.60
N LEU A 192 -7.07 0.69 -2.27
CA LEU A 192 -8.27 0.76 -3.09
C LEU A 192 -8.84 2.18 -3.15
N ALA A 193 -8.81 2.90 -2.02
CA ALA A 193 -9.17 4.32 -1.97
C ALA A 193 -8.26 5.17 -2.88
N LEU A 194 -6.95 4.88 -2.87
CA LEU A 194 -5.99 5.60 -3.69
C LEU A 194 -6.13 5.27 -5.19
N LEU A 195 -6.52 4.04 -5.55
CA LEU A 195 -6.89 3.71 -6.93
C LEU A 195 -8.10 4.53 -7.39
N ALA A 196 -9.09 4.71 -6.52
CA ALA A 196 -10.25 5.54 -6.83
C ALA A 196 -9.87 7.02 -6.96
N ALA A 197 -9.04 7.53 -6.04
CA ALA A 197 -8.49 8.87 -6.11
C ALA A 197 -7.65 9.10 -7.37
N TYR A 198 -6.92 8.09 -7.84
CA TYR A 198 -6.15 8.17 -9.08
C TYR A 198 -7.06 8.38 -10.29
N ILE A 199 -8.14 7.61 -10.42
CA ILE A 199 -9.09 7.79 -11.54
C ILE A 199 -9.78 9.16 -11.46
N GLU A 200 -10.09 9.63 -10.26
CA GLU A 200 -10.65 10.98 -10.09
C GLU A 200 -9.66 12.08 -10.51
N GLN A 201 -8.36 11.92 -10.19
CA GLN A 201 -7.34 12.84 -10.71
C GLN A 201 -7.14 12.72 -12.23
N VAL A 202 -7.39 11.55 -12.82
CA VAL A 202 -7.42 11.39 -14.27
C VAL A 202 -8.59 12.18 -14.87
N ARG A 203 -9.79 12.12 -14.28
CA ARG A 203 -10.95 12.94 -14.68
C ARG A 203 -10.59 14.43 -14.67
N ILE A 204 -10.10 14.92 -13.53
CA ILE A 204 -9.70 16.33 -13.36
C ILE A 204 -8.61 16.71 -14.37
N GLY A 205 -7.64 15.82 -14.61
CA GLY A 205 -6.57 16.02 -15.58
C GLY A 205 -7.08 16.18 -17.01
N ILE A 206 -8.10 15.41 -17.40
CA ILE A 206 -8.75 15.54 -18.72
C ILE A 206 -9.46 16.88 -18.83
N ASP A 207 -10.27 17.24 -17.84
CA ASP A 207 -11.02 18.50 -17.83
C ASP A 207 -10.08 19.72 -17.94
N GLN A 208 -9.02 19.75 -17.12
CA GLN A 208 -8.01 20.80 -17.15
C GLN A 208 -7.27 20.87 -18.50
N TRP A 209 -6.98 19.72 -19.12
CA TRP A 209 -6.35 19.69 -20.44
C TRP A 209 -7.26 20.29 -21.51
N VAL A 210 -8.54 19.90 -21.54
CA VAL A 210 -9.52 20.45 -22.48
C VAL A 210 -9.70 21.96 -22.28
N VAL A 211 -9.83 22.41 -21.03
CA VAL A 211 -9.93 23.84 -20.69
C VAL A 211 -8.67 24.61 -21.09
N SER A 212 -7.48 24.02 -20.98
CA SER A 212 -6.23 24.67 -21.43
C SER A 212 -6.17 24.91 -22.94
N GLU A 213 -6.89 24.09 -23.72
CA GLU A 213 -7.01 24.17 -25.18
C GLU A 213 -8.26 24.95 -25.63
N GLN A 214 -8.94 25.67 -24.72
CA GLN A 214 -10.19 26.40 -25.00
C GLN A 214 -10.14 27.34 -26.22
N ALA A 215 -8.96 27.87 -26.56
CA ALA A 215 -8.77 28.75 -27.70
C ALA A 215 -8.95 28.04 -29.05
N ALA A 216 -8.73 26.73 -29.11
CA ALA A 216 -8.93 25.90 -30.29
C ALA A 216 -10.38 25.42 -30.44
N ILE A 217 -11.21 25.57 -29.40
CA ILE A 217 -12.55 24.98 -29.34
C ILE A 217 -13.58 25.89 -30.02
N VAL A 218 -14.21 25.36 -31.07
CA VAL A 218 -15.23 26.07 -31.84
C VAL A 218 -16.57 26.05 -31.10
N GLN A 219 -17.26 27.19 -31.12
CA GLN A 219 -18.59 27.33 -30.54
C GLN A 219 -19.65 26.63 -31.41
N SER A 220 -20.50 25.84 -30.76
CA SER A 220 -21.64 25.16 -31.38
C SER A 220 -22.97 25.72 -30.89
N ALA A 221 -23.97 25.73 -31.78
CA ALA A 221 -25.31 26.28 -31.49
C ALA A 221 -26.32 25.21 -31.02
N SER A 222 -26.10 23.93 -31.36
CA SER A 222 -27.01 22.82 -31.07
C SER A 222 -26.22 21.53 -30.76
N LEU A 223 -26.86 20.60 -30.04
CA LEU A 223 -26.35 19.26 -29.72
C LEU A 223 -26.41 18.27 -30.90
N THR A 224 -27.19 18.58 -31.94
CA THR A 224 -27.38 17.71 -33.12
C THR A 224 -26.28 17.85 -34.18
N GLU A 225 -25.66 19.03 -34.28
CA GLU A 225 -24.51 19.32 -35.14
C GLU A 225 -23.50 20.13 -34.31
N VAL A 226 -22.63 19.40 -33.61
CA VAL A 226 -21.60 19.98 -32.74
C VAL A 226 -20.26 19.95 -33.44
N GLU A 227 -19.55 21.07 -33.47
CA GLU A 227 -18.14 21.14 -33.86
C GLU A 227 -17.26 20.76 -32.66
N ALA A 228 -16.95 19.47 -32.54
CA ALA A 228 -16.14 18.93 -31.47
C ALA A 228 -14.66 19.02 -31.82
N THR A 229 -13.86 19.64 -30.94
CA THR A 229 -12.42 19.77 -31.17
C THR A 229 -11.69 18.57 -30.56
N LYS A 230 -10.89 17.87 -31.36
CA LYS A 230 -10.11 16.73 -30.87
C LYS A 230 -8.96 17.20 -29.99
N ILE A 231 -9.00 16.87 -28.71
CA ILE A 231 -7.91 17.17 -27.77
C ILE A 231 -6.96 15.98 -27.65
N GLY A 232 -7.53 14.79 -27.50
CA GLY A 232 -6.80 13.53 -27.45
C GLY A 232 -7.57 12.44 -28.20
N ASP A 233 -6.98 11.24 -28.31
CA ASP A 233 -7.71 10.11 -28.87
C ASP A 233 -8.89 9.75 -27.96
N GLY A 234 -10.11 9.87 -28.49
CA GLY A 234 -11.35 9.72 -27.73
C GLY A 234 -11.65 10.85 -26.73
N ILE A 235 -10.93 11.98 -26.74
CA ILE A 235 -11.20 13.14 -25.85
C ILE A 235 -11.57 14.35 -26.70
N ALA A 236 -12.81 14.83 -26.55
CA ALA A 236 -13.34 15.97 -27.29
C ALA A 236 -13.58 17.17 -26.37
N GLY A 237 -13.19 18.35 -26.84
CA GLY A 237 -13.56 19.64 -26.25
C GLY A 237 -14.72 20.25 -27.02
N ILE A 238 -15.78 20.61 -26.32
CA ILE A 238 -17.03 21.12 -26.90
C ILE A 238 -17.46 22.37 -26.13
N LYS A 239 -17.89 23.41 -26.85
CA LYS A 239 -18.47 24.62 -26.27
C LYS A 239 -19.86 24.87 -26.85
N ILE A 240 -20.89 24.88 -26.01
CA ILE A 240 -22.29 25.08 -26.43
C ILE A 240 -22.76 26.46 -26.01
N GLY A 241 -23.12 27.32 -26.97
CA GLY A 241 -23.57 28.69 -26.71
C GLY A 241 -22.43 29.70 -26.44
N GLU A 242 -22.75 30.99 -26.55
CA GLU A 242 -21.74 32.09 -26.44
C GLU A 242 -21.14 32.18 -25.03
N GLU A 243 -21.98 32.04 -24.00
CA GLU A 243 -21.61 32.05 -22.57
C GLU A 243 -21.35 30.65 -21.99
N GLY A 244 -21.46 29.59 -22.81
CA GLY A 244 -21.25 28.22 -22.34
C GLY A 244 -19.82 27.95 -21.90
N ALA A 245 -19.66 27.23 -20.80
CA ALA A 245 -18.36 26.70 -20.42
C ALA A 245 -17.87 25.66 -21.45
N VAL A 246 -16.56 25.55 -21.60
CA VAL A 246 -15.96 24.44 -22.33
C VAL A 246 -16.19 23.16 -21.53
N GLN A 247 -16.72 22.14 -22.19
CA GLN A 247 -16.99 20.84 -21.60
C GLN A 247 -16.14 19.77 -22.28
N ALA A 248 -15.58 18.88 -21.47
CA ALA A 248 -14.83 17.72 -21.93
C ALA A 248 -15.77 16.52 -22.10
N TYR A 249 -15.65 15.80 -23.21
CA TYR A 249 -16.39 14.58 -23.50
C TYR A 249 -15.44 13.42 -23.77
N LEU A 250 -15.76 12.25 -23.20
CA LEU A 250 -15.14 10.99 -23.55
C LEU A 250 -15.95 10.35 -24.68
N LEU A 251 -15.26 10.02 -25.78
CA LEU A 251 -15.82 9.34 -26.94
C LEU A 251 -15.28 7.92 -26.98
N TYR A 252 -16.19 6.94 -26.96
CA TYR A 252 -15.84 5.52 -26.98
C TYR A 252 -15.76 5.02 -28.42
N PRO A 253 -14.73 4.22 -28.77
CA PRO A 253 -14.54 3.75 -30.13
C PRO A 253 -15.79 3.01 -30.64
N ALA A 254 -16.21 3.34 -31.87
CA ALA A 254 -17.36 2.73 -32.50
C ALA A 254 -17.09 1.22 -32.73
N GLY A 255 -18.02 0.36 -32.30
CA GLY A 255 -17.98 -1.05 -32.69
C GLY A 255 -17.99 -1.18 -34.23
N VAL A 256 -17.33 -2.23 -34.75
CA VAL A 256 -17.03 -2.44 -36.18
C VAL A 256 -18.27 -2.49 -37.11
N LYS A 257 -19.50 -2.46 -36.57
CA LYS A 257 -20.75 -2.79 -37.28
C LYS A 257 -21.82 -1.69 -37.33
N THR A 258 -21.51 -0.41 -37.13
CA THR A 258 -22.50 0.68 -37.36
C THR A 258 -22.20 1.46 -38.65
N GLU A 259 -23.19 1.52 -39.56
CA GLU A 259 -23.15 2.29 -40.82
C GLU A 259 -23.19 3.81 -40.57
N ASP A 260 -23.92 4.24 -39.54
CA ASP A 260 -23.91 5.61 -39.02
C ASP A 260 -23.34 5.60 -37.60
N ASP A 261 -22.17 6.20 -37.43
CA ASP A 261 -21.45 6.27 -36.16
C ASP A 261 -21.48 7.65 -35.52
N GLY A 262 -22.34 8.56 -36.00
CA GLY A 262 -22.44 9.92 -35.46
C GLY A 262 -21.18 10.77 -35.67
N GLY A 263 -20.31 10.39 -36.62
CA GLY A 263 -19.06 11.10 -36.95
C GLY A 263 -17.82 10.57 -36.22
N LEU A 264 -17.93 9.48 -35.46
CA LEU A 264 -16.85 8.99 -34.59
C LEU A 264 -15.60 8.54 -35.36
N LYS A 265 -15.74 7.85 -36.50
CA LYS A 265 -14.60 7.50 -37.37
C LYS A 265 -13.88 8.75 -37.87
N ALA A 266 -14.62 9.79 -38.21
CA ALA A 266 -14.03 11.06 -38.65
C ALA A 266 -13.26 11.73 -37.51
N PHE A 267 -13.77 11.69 -36.29
CA PHE A 267 -13.08 12.21 -35.11
C PHE A 267 -11.78 11.46 -34.80
N HIS A 268 -11.81 10.12 -34.79
CA HIS A 268 -10.60 9.33 -34.57
C HIS A 268 -9.56 9.53 -35.69
N ALA A 269 -9.99 9.76 -36.93
CA ALA A 269 -9.09 10.05 -38.05
C ALA A 269 -8.57 11.50 -38.09
N ALA A 270 -9.22 12.44 -37.40
CA ALA A 270 -8.83 13.85 -37.40
C ALA A 270 -7.50 14.10 -36.67
N GLU A 271 -6.80 15.16 -37.07
CA GLU A 271 -5.63 15.66 -36.34
C GLU A 271 -6.06 16.36 -35.04
N VAL A 272 -5.16 16.38 -34.07
CA VAL A 272 -5.36 17.07 -32.79
C VAL A 272 -5.57 18.57 -33.03
N SER A 273 -6.40 19.18 -32.18
CA SER A 273 -6.83 20.59 -32.21
C SER A 273 -7.64 21.00 -33.44
N LYS A 274 -8.17 20.04 -34.23
CA LYS A 274 -9.11 20.33 -35.33
C LYS A 274 -10.55 20.05 -34.92
N PRO A 275 -11.49 20.92 -35.33
CA PRO A 275 -12.92 20.69 -35.14
C PRO A 275 -13.43 19.62 -36.10
N VAL A 276 -14.34 18.79 -35.61
CA VAL A 276 -15.00 17.71 -36.33
C VAL A 276 -16.49 17.76 -35.99
N SER A 277 -17.33 17.77 -37.02
CA SER A 277 -18.77 17.70 -36.83
C SER A 277 -19.18 16.33 -36.27
N LEU A 278 -19.86 16.35 -35.13
CA LEU A 278 -20.40 15.18 -34.43
C LEU A 278 -21.89 15.37 -34.13
N ASN A 279 -22.65 14.28 -34.16
CA ASN A 279 -24.00 14.25 -33.63
C ASN A 279 -23.95 13.80 -32.15
N LEU A 280 -23.72 14.75 -31.25
CA LEU A 280 -23.51 14.45 -29.84
C LEU A 280 -24.74 13.83 -29.17
N GLU A 281 -25.94 14.27 -29.55
CA GLU A 281 -27.20 13.71 -29.06
C GLU A 281 -27.32 12.21 -29.38
N GLN A 282 -27.04 11.82 -30.63
CA GLN A 282 -27.03 10.42 -31.04
C GLN A 282 -25.94 9.63 -30.30
N LEU A 283 -24.76 10.21 -30.09
CA LEU A 283 -23.65 9.56 -29.40
C LEU A 283 -23.94 9.32 -27.92
N ILE A 284 -24.59 10.27 -27.24
CA ILE A 284 -25.03 10.10 -25.85
C ILE A 284 -26.15 9.04 -25.79
N GLN A 285 -27.14 9.10 -26.68
CA GLN A 285 -28.24 8.12 -26.73
C GLN A 285 -27.76 6.69 -27.02
N THR A 286 -26.66 6.56 -27.76
CA THR A 286 -26.06 5.25 -28.11
C THR A 286 -24.94 4.81 -27.17
N ASP A 287 -24.74 5.50 -26.03
CA ASP A 287 -23.72 5.18 -25.03
C ASP A 287 -22.29 5.14 -25.62
N LYS A 288 -22.04 6.08 -26.55
CA LYS A 288 -20.77 6.30 -27.25
C LYS A 288 -20.09 7.61 -26.87
N ALA A 289 -20.79 8.50 -26.15
CA ALA A 289 -20.22 9.70 -25.57
C ALA A 289 -20.73 9.90 -24.14
N VAL A 290 -19.87 10.38 -23.26
CA VAL A 290 -20.23 10.82 -21.90
C VAL A 290 -19.46 12.09 -21.55
N GLU A 291 -20.13 13.05 -20.89
CA GLU A 291 -19.46 14.23 -20.36
C GLU A 291 -18.52 13.82 -19.23
N VAL A 292 -17.29 14.34 -19.22
CA VAL A 292 -16.26 13.99 -18.22
C VAL A 292 -16.72 14.31 -16.79
N ASN A 293 -17.53 15.35 -16.58
CA ASN A 293 -18.06 15.70 -15.26
C ASN A 293 -19.14 14.74 -14.77
N GLU A 294 -19.89 14.11 -15.69
CA GLU A 294 -20.95 13.15 -15.37
C GLU A 294 -20.46 11.69 -15.43
N ALA A 295 -19.30 11.45 -16.04
CA ALA A 295 -18.72 10.12 -16.20
C ALA A 295 -18.58 9.39 -14.86
N THR A 296 -18.88 8.11 -14.84
CA THR A 296 -18.75 7.26 -13.66
C THR A 296 -17.41 6.52 -13.65
N MET A 297 -17.07 5.84 -12.55
CA MET A 297 -15.84 5.03 -12.52
C MET A 297 -15.80 3.96 -13.63
N PRO A 298 -16.91 3.22 -13.90
CA PRO A 298 -16.98 2.30 -15.03
C PRO A 298 -16.70 2.93 -16.40
N ASP A 299 -17.08 4.20 -16.60
CA ASP A 299 -16.81 4.94 -17.83
C ASP A 299 -15.30 5.09 -18.07
N PHE A 300 -14.54 5.47 -17.04
CA PHE A 300 -13.07 5.55 -17.12
C PHE A 300 -12.41 4.18 -17.29
N VAL A 301 -12.94 3.15 -16.63
CA VAL A 301 -12.47 1.76 -16.81
C VAL A 301 -12.68 1.30 -18.24
N ARG A 302 -13.83 1.62 -18.85
CA ARG A 302 -14.11 1.35 -20.27
C ARG A 302 -13.20 2.17 -21.18
N PHE A 303 -13.08 3.47 -20.93
CA PHE A 303 -12.32 4.41 -21.75
C PHE A 303 -10.84 4.02 -21.84
N TYR A 304 -10.21 3.72 -20.70
CA TYR A 304 -8.81 3.27 -20.66
C TYR A 304 -8.63 1.77 -20.87
N ASN A 305 -9.71 1.04 -21.19
CA ASN A 305 -9.72 -0.40 -21.33
C ASN A 305 -9.03 -1.10 -20.14
N ALA A 306 -9.34 -0.64 -18.92
CA ALA A 306 -8.68 -1.02 -17.67
C ALA A 306 -9.17 -2.38 -17.16
N ASN A 307 -9.06 -3.42 -17.99
CA ASN A 307 -9.32 -4.80 -17.62
C ASN A 307 -8.06 -5.65 -17.72
N VAL A 308 -8.11 -6.83 -17.09
CA VAL A 308 -6.98 -7.75 -16.98
C VAL A 308 -6.54 -8.34 -18.33
N MET A 309 -7.42 -8.30 -19.34
CA MET A 309 -7.10 -8.79 -20.69
C MET A 309 -6.34 -7.74 -21.52
N ASN A 310 -6.29 -6.48 -21.09
CA ASN A 310 -5.50 -5.44 -21.73
C ASN A 310 -4.00 -5.68 -21.42
N PRO A 311 -3.14 -5.88 -22.45
CA PRO A 311 -1.71 -6.11 -22.26
C PRO A 311 -1.00 -4.99 -21.49
N LYS A 312 -1.44 -3.72 -21.61
CA LYS A 312 -0.88 -2.58 -20.86
C LYS A 312 -1.12 -2.75 -19.36
N VAL A 313 -2.35 -3.11 -18.99
CA VAL A 313 -2.75 -3.34 -17.59
C VAL A 313 -2.01 -4.56 -17.04
N LEU A 314 -2.01 -5.67 -17.78
CA LEU A 314 -1.33 -6.90 -17.36
C LEU A 314 0.18 -6.70 -17.18
N SER A 315 0.82 -5.98 -18.10
CA SER A 315 2.23 -5.60 -17.98
C SER A 315 2.46 -4.72 -16.75
N GLY A 316 1.57 -3.76 -16.51
CA GLY A 316 1.53 -2.98 -15.27
C GLY A 316 1.53 -3.88 -14.04
N VAL A 317 0.62 -4.86 -13.96
CA VAL A 317 0.54 -5.80 -12.83
C VAL A 317 1.87 -6.49 -12.57
N PHE A 318 2.52 -7.03 -13.62
CA PHE A 318 3.84 -7.65 -13.47
C PHE A 318 4.94 -6.67 -13.05
N ILE A 319 4.91 -5.42 -13.52
CA ILE A 319 5.83 -4.37 -13.06
C ILE A 319 5.61 -4.09 -11.57
N GLY A 320 4.36 -4.02 -11.11
CA GLY A 320 4.03 -3.87 -9.69
C GLY A 320 4.63 -4.99 -8.83
N VAL A 321 4.49 -6.25 -9.28
CA VAL A 321 5.11 -7.41 -8.61
C VAL A 321 6.64 -7.31 -8.62
N LEU A 322 7.22 -6.96 -9.77
CA LEU A 322 8.66 -6.78 -9.92
C LEU A 322 9.20 -5.76 -8.91
N LEU A 323 8.52 -4.62 -8.75
CA LEU A 323 8.95 -3.56 -7.84
C LEU A 323 9.01 -4.02 -6.39
N THR A 324 8.02 -4.80 -5.93
CA THR A 324 8.02 -5.37 -4.59
C THR A 324 9.28 -6.21 -4.35
N PHE A 325 9.59 -7.16 -5.24
CA PHE A 325 10.75 -8.04 -5.07
C PHE A 325 12.09 -7.33 -5.24
N VAL A 326 12.19 -6.40 -6.20
CA VAL A 326 13.40 -5.60 -6.42
C VAL A 326 13.67 -4.72 -5.20
N PHE A 327 12.63 -4.07 -4.66
CA PHE A 327 12.73 -3.25 -3.46
C PHE A 327 13.25 -4.07 -2.27
N CYS A 328 12.63 -5.21 -1.96
CA CYS A 328 13.10 -6.10 -0.89
C CYS A 328 14.55 -6.56 -1.11
N SER A 329 14.92 -6.91 -2.34
CA SER A 329 16.29 -7.32 -2.65
C SER A 329 17.29 -6.21 -2.38
N LEU A 330 16.99 -4.97 -2.76
CA LEU A 330 17.87 -3.83 -2.55
C LEU A 330 18.06 -3.53 -1.07
N THR A 331 16.97 -3.47 -0.30
CA THR A 331 17.02 -3.19 1.15
C THR A 331 17.75 -4.30 1.90
N MET A 332 17.49 -5.57 1.59
CA MET A 332 18.20 -6.68 2.23
C MET A 332 19.68 -6.69 1.89
N LYS A 333 20.06 -6.44 0.63
CA LYS A 333 21.47 -6.38 0.22
C LYS A 333 22.19 -5.20 0.87
N ALA A 334 21.51 -4.06 1.04
CA ALA A 334 22.06 -2.90 1.75
C ALA A 334 22.35 -3.21 3.22
N VAL A 335 21.39 -3.80 3.93
CA VAL A 335 21.59 -4.23 5.32
C VAL A 335 22.72 -5.27 5.42
N GLY A 336 22.76 -6.25 4.52
CA GLY A 336 23.81 -7.27 4.50
C GLY A 336 25.22 -6.70 4.31
N ARG A 337 25.40 -5.72 3.41
CA ARG A 337 26.67 -5.00 3.25
C ARG A 337 27.06 -4.24 4.53
N SER A 338 26.14 -3.42 5.05
CA SER A 338 26.39 -2.63 6.26
C SER A 338 26.67 -3.51 7.48
N ALA A 339 26.02 -4.66 7.60
CA ALA A 339 26.26 -5.63 8.67
C ALA A 339 27.64 -6.28 8.53
N SER A 340 28.08 -6.59 7.31
CA SER A 340 29.43 -7.10 7.06
C SER A 340 30.50 -6.09 7.51
N ASP A 341 30.35 -4.83 7.12
CA ASP A 341 31.28 -3.74 7.49
C ASP A 341 31.31 -3.56 9.03
N MET A 342 30.15 -3.62 9.68
CA MET A 342 30.03 -3.57 11.14
C MET A 342 30.76 -4.75 11.82
N VAL A 343 30.60 -5.97 11.30
CA VAL A 343 31.26 -7.17 11.84
C VAL A 343 32.77 -7.07 11.69
N GLU A 344 33.26 -6.60 10.55
CA GLU A 344 34.70 -6.41 10.33
C GLU A 344 35.29 -5.36 11.27
N GLU A 345 34.58 -4.25 11.50
CA GLU A 345 35.01 -3.21 12.44
C GLU A 345 35.03 -3.70 13.88
N VAL A 346 33.96 -4.37 14.36
CA VAL A 346 33.95 -4.95 15.71
C VAL A 346 35.08 -5.98 15.88
N ARG A 347 35.33 -6.82 14.87
CA ARG A 347 36.47 -7.76 14.87
C ARG A 347 37.82 -7.08 14.84
N ARG A 348 37.95 -5.92 14.18
CA ARG A 348 39.17 -5.10 14.20
C ARG A 348 39.40 -4.58 15.61
N GLN A 349 38.39 -3.99 16.24
CA GLN A 349 38.49 -3.48 17.62
C GLN A 349 38.90 -4.58 18.60
N PHE A 350 38.26 -5.76 18.55
CA PHE A 350 38.64 -6.91 19.40
C PHE A 350 40.08 -7.41 19.19
N ARG A 351 40.66 -7.22 18.00
CA ARG A 351 42.03 -7.66 17.70
C ARG A 351 43.08 -6.61 18.03
N GLU A 352 42.76 -5.33 17.84
CA GLU A 352 43.73 -4.23 17.87
C GLU A 352 43.72 -3.45 19.20
N ILE A 353 42.56 -3.30 19.84
CA ILE A 353 42.43 -2.57 21.11
C ILE A 353 42.77 -3.52 22.26
N LYS A 354 43.94 -3.32 22.89
CA LYS A 354 44.38 -4.12 24.04
C LYS A 354 43.49 -3.83 25.25
N GLY A 355 43.05 -4.87 25.97
CA GLY A 355 42.22 -4.73 27.16
C GLY A 355 40.71 -4.70 26.89
N ILE A 356 40.26 -4.75 25.62
CA ILE A 356 38.84 -4.63 25.28
C ILE A 356 38.03 -5.87 25.67
N MET A 357 38.60 -7.07 25.50
CA MET A 357 37.93 -8.33 25.87
C MET A 357 37.99 -8.57 27.38
N GLU A 358 38.97 -7.97 28.05
CA GLU A 358 39.14 -7.97 29.49
C GLU A 358 38.26 -6.91 30.20
N GLY A 359 37.65 -5.99 29.45
CA GLY A 359 36.83 -4.91 29.98
C GLY A 359 37.61 -3.74 30.57
N GLU A 360 38.92 -3.66 30.29
CA GLU A 360 39.82 -2.61 30.79
C GLU A 360 39.94 -1.40 29.83
N ALA A 361 39.58 -1.58 28.56
CA ALA A 361 39.63 -0.53 27.53
C ALA A 361 38.23 -0.23 26.96
N GLU A 362 37.95 1.05 26.74
CA GLU A 362 36.69 1.49 26.12
C GLU A 362 36.66 1.18 24.61
N PRO A 363 35.55 0.60 24.09
CA PRO A 363 35.34 0.42 22.66
C PRO A 363 35.18 1.76 21.91
N ASP A 364 35.52 1.76 20.62
CA ASP A 364 35.23 2.89 19.73
C ASP A 364 33.82 2.78 19.16
N TYR A 365 32.86 3.33 19.89
CA TYR A 365 31.46 3.38 19.45
C TYR A 365 31.23 4.31 18.25
N ALA A 366 32.05 5.36 18.10
CA ALA A 366 31.86 6.38 17.07
C ALA A 366 32.09 5.80 15.67
N SER A 367 33.08 4.92 15.50
CA SER A 367 33.33 4.22 14.24
C SER A 367 32.14 3.35 13.81
N CYS A 368 31.54 2.60 14.74
CA CYS A 368 30.34 1.80 14.46
C CYS A 368 29.15 2.68 14.02
N VAL A 369 28.92 3.80 14.73
CA VAL A 369 27.85 4.77 14.37
C VAL A 369 28.10 5.40 13.00
N ALA A 370 29.35 5.74 12.68
CA ALA A 370 29.70 6.33 11.39
C ALA A 370 29.42 5.36 10.21
N ILE A 371 29.75 4.07 10.37
CA ILE A 371 29.49 3.03 9.36
C ILE A 371 27.99 2.92 9.08
N SER A 372 27.18 2.73 10.13
CA SER A 372 25.72 2.57 9.95
C SER A 372 25.07 3.83 9.39
N THR A 373 25.49 5.01 9.83
CA THR A 373 24.96 6.30 9.35
C THR A 373 25.25 6.52 7.87
N ALA A 374 26.51 6.35 7.45
CA ALA A 374 26.90 6.56 6.05
C ALA A 374 26.23 5.54 5.12
N ALA A 375 26.17 4.28 5.54
CA ALA A 375 25.51 3.22 4.79
C ALA A 375 23.99 3.51 4.64
N ALA A 376 23.29 3.82 5.73
CA ALA A 376 21.86 4.13 5.70
C ALA A 376 21.54 5.29 4.74
N GLN A 377 22.30 6.38 4.82
CA GLN A 377 22.09 7.55 3.96
C GLN A 377 22.31 7.27 2.47
N ARG A 378 23.35 6.49 2.14
CA ARG A 378 23.67 6.15 0.75
C ARG A 378 22.67 5.14 0.17
N GLU A 379 22.33 4.12 0.95
CA GLU A 379 21.57 2.97 0.46
C GLU A 379 20.06 3.25 0.37
N MET A 380 19.53 4.24 1.11
CA MET A 380 18.10 4.60 1.04
C MET A 380 17.69 5.31 -0.26
N VAL A 381 18.65 5.88 -1.00
CA VAL A 381 18.36 6.72 -2.18
C VAL A 381 17.74 5.90 -3.32
N ILE A 382 18.34 4.76 -3.65
CA ILE A 382 17.89 3.95 -4.81
C ILE A 382 16.47 3.40 -4.58
N PRO A 383 16.15 2.77 -3.44
CA PRO A 383 14.78 2.30 -3.16
C PRO A 383 13.75 3.43 -3.16
N ALA A 384 14.10 4.63 -2.66
CA ALA A 384 13.21 5.79 -2.70
C ALA A 384 12.95 6.29 -4.13
N LEU A 385 14.00 6.36 -4.96
CA LEU A 385 13.87 6.76 -6.37
C LEU A 385 13.01 5.78 -7.18
N LEU A 386 13.06 4.48 -6.88
CA LEU A 386 12.19 3.49 -7.53
C LEU A 386 10.70 3.83 -7.33
N GLY A 387 10.30 4.15 -6.10
CA GLY A 387 8.92 4.52 -5.79
C GLY A 387 8.47 5.85 -6.42
N LEU A 388 9.40 6.74 -6.73
CA LEU A 388 9.12 8.06 -7.32
C LEU A 388 9.13 8.05 -8.85
N VAL A 389 10.11 7.39 -9.46
CA VAL A 389 10.35 7.48 -10.91
C VAL A 389 9.51 6.46 -11.68
N ILE A 390 9.36 5.24 -11.16
CA ILE A 390 8.72 4.16 -11.91
C ILE A 390 7.25 4.44 -12.23
N PRO A 391 6.41 4.96 -11.30
CA PRO A 391 5.03 5.30 -11.63
C PRO A 391 4.90 6.27 -12.81
N ILE A 392 5.80 7.26 -12.88
CA ILE A 392 5.83 8.25 -13.96
C ILE A 392 6.21 7.59 -15.28
N LEU A 393 7.26 6.76 -15.29
CA LEU A 393 7.67 6.03 -16.49
C LEU A 393 6.58 5.08 -16.98
N VAL A 394 5.96 4.32 -16.08
CA VAL A 394 4.84 3.44 -16.41
C VAL A 394 3.67 4.24 -16.98
N GLY A 395 3.35 5.40 -16.40
CA GLY A 395 2.34 6.31 -16.92
C GLY A 395 2.67 6.83 -18.32
N LEU A 396 3.90 7.26 -18.56
CA LEU A 396 4.32 7.78 -19.86
C LEU A 396 4.33 6.70 -20.95
N PHE A 397 4.73 5.46 -20.65
CA PHE A 397 4.85 4.40 -21.65
C PHE A 397 3.60 3.53 -21.81
N LEU A 398 2.87 3.27 -20.72
CA LEU A 398 1.72 2.36 -20.69
C LEU A 398 0.38 3.08 -20.40
N GLY A 399 0.41 4.39 -20.19
CA GLY A 399 -0.77 5.20 -19.91
C GLY A 399 -1.44 4.89 -18.57
N VAL A 400 -2.65 5.43 -18.40
CA VAL A 400 -3.46 5.28 -17.18
C VAL A 400 -3.74 3.81 -16.85
N GLY A 401 -4.06 2.99 -17.85
CA GLY A 401 -4.30 1.55 -17.66
C GLY A 401 -3.07 0.80 -17.12
N GLY A 402 -1.88 1.13 -17.60
CA GLY A 402 -0.63 0.54 -17.10
C GLY A 402 -0.33 0.90 -15.64
N VAL A 403 -0.59 2.17 -15.26
CA VAL A 403 -0.43 2.64 -13.88
C VAL A 403 -1.41 1.92 -12.96
N LEU A 404 -2.69 1.81 -13.34
CA LEU A 404 -3.68 1.02 -12.60
C LEU A 404 -3.21 -0.41 -12.37
N GLY A 405 -2.71 -1.06 -13.43
CA GLY A 405 -2.13 -2.40 -13.33
C GLY A 405 -0.97 -2.47 -12.33
N MET A 406 -0.01 -1.54 -12.42
CA MET A 406 1.14 -1.46 -11.52
C MET A 406 0.73 -1.28 -10.06
N LEU A 407 -0.22 -0.39 -9.78
CA LEU A 407 -0.73 -0.17 -8.43
C LEU A 407 -1.41 -1.43 -7.88
N VAL A 408 -2.21 -2.15 -8.69
CA VAL A 408 -2.85 -3.41 -8.29
C VAL A 408 -1.81 -4.51 -8.03
N GLY A 409 -0.82 -4.67 -8.91
CA GLY A 409 0.24 -5.66 -8.76
C GLY A 409 1.14 -5.40 -7.56
N GLY A 410 1.54 -4.14 -7.36
CA GLY A 410 2.37 -3.71 -6.22
C GLY A 410 1.61 -3.83 -4.90
N LEU A 411 0.32 -3.50 -4.89
CA LEU A 411 -0.55 -3.69 -3.72
C LEU A 411 -0.65 -5.17 -3.33
N THR A 412 -1.07 -6.03 -4.25
CA THR A 412 -1.37 -7.43 -3.95
C THR A 412 -0.12 -8.21 -3.53
N SER A 413 0.98 -8.06 -4.27
CA SER A 413 2.25 -8.71 -3.94
C SER A 413 2.96 -8.07 -2.75
N GLY A 414 2.99 -6.74 -2.69
CA GLY A 414 3.65 -6.00 -1.62
C GLY A 414 2.99 -6.24 -0.27
N PHE A 415 1.66 -6.30 -0.22
CA PHE A 415 0.93 -6.68 0.98
C PHE A 415 1.30 -8.08 1.48
N ALA A 416 1.27 -9.08 0.58
CA ALA A 416 1.60 -10.46 0.90
C ALA A 416 3.04 -10.63 1.39
N VAL A 417 4.01 -10.03 0.69
CA VAL A 417 5.43 -10.09 1.04
C VAL A 417 5.71 -9.33 2.33
N ALA A 418 5.07 -8.18 2.57
CA ALA A 418 5.24 -7.42 3.79
C ALA A 418 4.83 -8.21 5.04
N ILE A 419 3.67 -8.88 4.99
CA ILE A 419 3.21 -9.75 6.08
C ILE A 419 4.17 -10.92 6.29
N MET A 420 4.53 -11.60 5.20
CA MET A 420 5.45 -12.73 5.25
C MET A 420 6.76 -12.34 5.95
N MET A 421 7.36 -11.21 5.56
CA MET A 421 8.62 -10.75 6.12
C MET A 421 8.49 -10.32 7.59
N ALA A 422 7.46 -9.53 7.92
CA ALA A 422 7.22 -9.09 9.29
C ALA A 422 7.01 -10.26 10.25
N ASN A 423 6.19 -11.23 9.85
CA ASN A 423 5.87 -12.39 10.69
C ASN A 423 7.03 -13.38 10.78
N SER A 424 7.73 -13.65 9.67
CA SER A 424 8.91 -14.52 9.68
C SER A 424 9.99 -14.00 10.63
N GLY A 425 10.31 -12.70 10.52
CA GLY A 425 11.31 -12.08 11.41
C GLY A 425 10.86 -12.03 12.87
N GLY A 426 9.61 -11.66 13.14
CA GLY A 426 9.08 -11.67 14.51
C GLY A 426 9.07 -13.07 15.14
N ALA A 427 8.76 -14.09 14.35
CA ALA A 427 8.75 -15.47 14.83
C ALA A 427 10.17 -16.02 15.08
N TRP A 428 11.17 -15.69 14.26
CA TRP A 428 12.56 -16.04 14.55
C TRP A 428 13.07 -15.41 15.84
N ASP A 429 12.78 -14.13 16.05
CA ASP A 429 13.20 -13.41 17.26
C ASP A 429 12.58 -14.02 18.53
N ASN A 430 11.26 -14.26 18.50
CA ASN A 430 10.58 -14.88 19.62
C ASN A 430 10.96 -16.35 19.81
N ALA A 431 11.34 -17.08 18.76
CA ALA A 431 11.91 -18.42 18.89
C ALA A 431 13.28 -18.40 19.59
N LYS A 432 14.14 -17.41 19.28
CA LYS A 432 15.39 -17.16 20.00
C LYS A 432 15.10 -16.84 21.47
N LYS A 433 14.21 -15.89 21.76
CA LYS A 433 13.81 -15.53 23.14
C LYS A 433 13.26 -16.72 23.92
N TYR A 434 12.44 -17.56 23.28
CA TYR A 434 11.93 -18.79 23.88
C TYR A 434 13.06 -19.72 24.35
N ILE A 435 14.09 -19.92 23.54
CA ILE A 435 15.29 -20.68 23.91
C ILE A 435 16.03 -19.99 25.06
N GLU A 436 16.13 -18.67 25.04
CA GLU A 436 16.79 -17.89 26.10
C GLU A 436 16.13 -18.03 27.48
N THR A 437 14.82 -18.33 27.55
CA THR A 437 14.12 -18.66 28.81
C THR A 437 14.48 -20.02 29.40
N GLY A 438 15.29 -20.83 28.71
CA GLY A 438 15.75 -22.15 29.14
C GLY A 438 15.23 -23.31 28.29
N ALA A 439 14.36 -23.05 27.31
CA ALA A 439 13.96 -24.08 26.36
C ALA A 439 15.18 -24.57 25.56
N HIS A 440 15.21 -25.87 25.23
CA HIS A 440 16.31 -26.52 24.50
C HIS A 440 17.72 -26.29 25.07
N GLY A 441 17.83 -26.01 26.38
CA GLY A 441 19.10 -25.90 27.10
C GLY A 441 19.59 -24.47 27.32
N GLY A 442 18.88 -23.45 26.85
CA GLY A 442 19.19 -22.06 27.21
C GLY A 442 20.31 -21.41 26.39
N LYS A 443 20.73 -20.22 26.85
CA LYS A 443 21.77 -19.38 26.24
C LYS A 443 23.10 -20.14 26.09
N GLY A 444 23.77 -19.94 24.95
CA GLY A 444 25.10 -20.49 24.66
C GLY A 444 25.13 -21.91 24.07
N THR A 445 23.98 -22.60 24.05
CA THR A 445 23.83 -23.90 23.38
C THR A 445 23.90 -23.78 21.85
N ASP A 446 24.14 -24.90 21.16
CA ASP A 446 24.13 -24.91 19.69
C ASP A 446 22.74 -24.59 19.11
N ALA A 447 21.68 -24.98 19.83
CA ALA A 447 20.31 -24.58 19.52
C ALA A 447 20.13 -23.06 19.63
N HIS A 448 20.63 -22.43 20.70
CA HIS A 448 20.60 -20.97 20.84
C HIS A 448 21.37 -20.28 19.73
N LYS A 449 22.58 -20.74 19.39
CA LYS A 449 23.36 -20.18 18.27
C LYS A 449 22.62 -20.30 16.94
N ALA A 450 21.96 -21.43 16.68
CA ALA A 450 21.13 -21.60 15.49
C ALA A 450 19.97 -20.61 15.45
N ALA A 451 19.29 -20.39 16.59
CA ALA A 451 18.21 -19.42 16.68
C ALA A 451 18.67 -17.97 16.51
N VAL A 452 19.85 -17.61 17.02
CA VAL A 452 20.48 -16.31 16.75
C VAL A 452 20.75 -16.12 15.25
N VAL A 453 21.17 -17.18 14.53
CA VAL A 453 21.32 -17.10 13.06
C VAL A 453 19.96 -16.88 12.38
N GLY A 454 18.88 -17.53 12.85
CA GLY A 454 17.54 -17.29 12.33
C GLY A 454 17.08 -15.84 12.54
N ASP A 455 17.27 -15.31 13.74
CA ASP A 455 16.90 -13.93 14.10
C ASP A 455 17.67 -12.89 13.27
N THR A 456 18.99 -13.06 13.12
CA THR A 456 19.82 -12.16 12.30
C THR A 456 19.46 -12.19 10.80
N VAL A 457 18.92 -13.30 10.29
CA VAL A 457 18.30 -13.34 8.95
C VAL A 457 16.95 -12.60 8.95
N GLY A 458 16.22 -12.66 10.05
CA GLY A 458 14.91 -12.02 10.27
C GLY A 458 14.94 -10.50 10.47
N ASP A 459 16.04 -9.93 10.98
CA ASP A 459 16.17 -8.48 11.21
C ASP A 459 15.92 -7.64 9.94
N PRO A 460 16.61 -7.87 8.79
CA PRO A 460 16.31 -7.14 7.56
C PRO A 460 14.91 -7.42 7.00
N PHE A 461 14.28 -8.53 7.39
CA PHE A 461 12.90 -8.85 7.01
C PHE A 461 11.92 -7.98 7.80
N LYS A 462 11.99 -8.02 9.14
CA LYS A 462 11.00 -7.40 10.02
C LYS A 462 11.22 -5.91 10.25
N ASP A 463 12.44 -5.39 10.13
CA ASP A 463 12.77 -4.01 10.51
C ASP A 463 13.21 -3.12 9.35
N THR A 464 13.47 -3.69 8.17
CA THR A 464 13.82 -2.90 6.99
C THR A 464 12.85 -3.15 5.85
N SER A 465 12.85 -4.35 5.27
CA SER A 465 12.19 -4.61 3.99
C SER A 465 10.66 -4.70 4.15
N GLY A 466 10.19 -5.50 5.10
CA GLY A 466 8.76 -5.73 5.34
C GLY A 466 7.97 -4.46 5.64
N PRO A 467 8.33 -3.67 6.67
CA PRO A 467 7.63 -2.43 6.98
C PRO A 467 7.73 -1.39 5.86
N SER A 468 8.86 -1.32 5.15
CA SER A 468 9.07 -0.33 4.10
C SER A 468 8.26 -0.59 2.83
N LEU A 469 7.83 -1.83 2.57
CA LEU A 469 6.92 -2.15 1.46
C LEU A 469 5.58 -1.40 1.57
N ASN A 470 5.05 -1.24 2.79
CA ASN A 470 3.85 -0.45 3.01
C ASN A 470 4.03 1.00 2.52
N ILE A 471 5.18 1.59 2.84
CA ILE A 471 5.53 2.95 2.45
C ILE A 471 5.69 3.03 0.94
N LEU A 472 6.38 2.07 0.32
CA LEU A 472 6.56 2.01 -1.13
C LEU A 472 5.21 2.00 -1.86
N ILE A 473 4.27 1.15 -1.43
CA ILE A 473 2.93 1.06 -2.05
C ILE A 473 2.20 2.41 -1.95
N LYS A 474 2.18 3.03 -0.78
CA LYS A 474 1.52 4.33 -0.58
C LYS A 474 2.20 5.44 -1.38
N LEU A 475 3.53 5.46 -1.42
CA LEU A 475 4.29 6.44 -2.17
C LEU A 475 3.99 6.33 -3.68
N MET A 476 4.05 5.12 -4.25
CA MET A 476 3.75 4.90 -5.67
C MET A 476 2.33 5.35 -6.02
N SER A 477 1.36 5.04 -5.16
CA SER A 477 -0.03 5.48 -5.33
C SER A 477 -0.15 7.00 -5.31
N ILE A 478 0.46 7.68 -4.32
CA ILE A 478 0.41 9.15 -4.22
C ILE A 478 1.11 9.81 -5.42
N VAL A 479 2.26 9.31 -5.84
CA VAL A 479 2.97 9.81 -7.03
C VAL A 479 2.10 9.65 -8.27
N SER A 480 1.43 8.52 -8.42
CA SER A 480 0.49 8.27 -9.53
C SER A 480 -0.66 9.27 -9.53
N VAL A 481 -1.28 9.52 -8.36
CA VAL A 481 -2.35 10.51 -8.17
C VAL A 481 -1.87 11.91 -8.57
N ILE A 482 -0.71 12.35 -8.08
CA ILE A 482 -0.17 13.69 -8.37
C ILE A 482 0.18 13.86 -9.85
N THR A 483 0.67 12.80 -10.50
CA THR A 483 1.11 12.84 -11.90
C THR A 483 0.03 12.43 -12.90
N ALA A 484 -1.19 12.15 -12.45
CA ALA A 484 -2.29 11.68 -13.29
C ALA A 484 -2.58 12.62 -14.48
N GLY A 485 -2.75 13.93 -14.23
CA GLY A 485 -3.01 14.90 -15.30
C GLY A 485 -1.85 15.01 -16.30
N PHE A 486 -0.60 14.93 -15.81
CA PHE A 486 0.57 14.87 -16.68
C PHE A 486 0.57 13.61 -17.55
N ILE A 487 0.21 12.45 -16.99
CA ILE A 487 0.12 11.19 -17.73
C ILE A 487 -0.99 11.24 -18.79
N VAL A 488 -2.16 11.81 -18.45
CA VAL A 488 -3.27 11.98 -19.41
C VAL A 488 -2.82 12.74 -20.65
N GLN A 489 -2.06 13.83 -20.46
CA GLN A 489 -1.66 14.71 -21.55
C GLN A 489 -0.47 14.18 -22.35
N TYR A 490 0.51 13.55 -21.70
CA TYR A 490 1.82 13.22 -22.31
C TYR A 490 2.10 11.73 -22.44
N ALA A 491 1.16 10.84 -22.11
CA ALA A 491 1.33 9.42 -22.36
C ALA A 491 1.56 9.15 -23.85
N LEU A 492 2.56 8.32 -24.13
CA LEU A 492 2.96 7.96 -25.46
C LEU A 492 1.91 7.04 -26.08
N THR A 493 1.43 7.39 -27.28
CA THR A 493 0.54 6.56 -28.09
C THR A 493 1.31 5.47 -28.83
N ILE A 494 2.16 4.71 -28.12
CA ILE A 494 3.04 3.69 -28.71
C ILE A 494 2.31 2.36 -28.98
N PHE A 495 1.09 2.17 -28.47
CA PHE A 495 0.35 0.90 -28.57
C PHE A 495 -1.16 1.10 -28.66
#